data_AF-A0A1F6E596-F1
#
_entry.id   AF-A0A1F6E596-F1
#
_cell.length_a   1.000
_cell.length_b   1.000
_cell.length_c   1.000
_cell.angle_alpha   90.00
_cell.angle_beta   90.00
_cell.angle_gamma   90.00
#
_symmetry.space_group_name_H-M   'P 1'
#
loop_
_entity.id
_entity.type
_entity.pdbx_description
1 polymer ?
#
loop_
_entity_poly.entity_id
_entity_poly.type
_entity_poly.pdbx_seq_one_letter_code
_entity_poly.pdbx_strand_id
1 'polypeptide(L)'
;MLVSNKIGGLPLISSIFDHGPSAAYGIAFIAGFGIVCMLMVLEGLSFRGVMPWNRPFYWAALWGDFVFLPLWVGMVTVVLERAAPMNGFYTSPWWHASLLIGGFIVSVSIEVGAVKAGQYTMSQEFSPSKLWHTFIFGIVFYWLASSFIPVILASWSNLASAGWAVGGVIVGVLGFLAANSLDWRELKKDPRAKTDTHLAGTYIPWDWHPRRY
;
A
#
# COMPACT_ATOMS: atom_id res chain seq x y z
N MET A 1 -19.89 -19.15 1.90
CA MET A 1 -18.53 -19.52 1.45
C MET A 1 -17.63 -18.35 1.75
N LEU A 2 -16.47 -18.60 2.39
CA LEU A 2 -15.49 -17.57 2.74
C LEU A 2 -15.01 -16.79 1.50
N VAL A 3 -14.68 -15.51 1.66
CA VAL A 3 -14.26 -14.64 0.55
C VAL A 3 -12.93 -15.14 -0.03
N SER A 4 -11.99 -15.50 0.84
CA SER A 4 -10.71 -16.10 0.46
C SER A 4 -10.88 -17.36 -0.40
N ASN A 5 -11.90 -18.18 -0.13
CA ASN A 5 -12.16 -19.39 -0.91
C ASN A 5 -12.69 -19.09 -2.32
N LYS A 6 -13.30 -17.91 -2.55
CA LYS A 6 -13.83 -17.51 -3.85
C LYS A 6 -12.77 -16.91 -4.77
N ILE A 7 -11.79 -16.22 -4.21
CA ILE A 7 -10.66 -15.64 -4.95
C ILE A 7 -9.41 -16.54 -4.88
N GLY A 8 -9.41 -17.56 -4.04
CA GLY A 8 -8.23 -18.32 -3.66
C GLY A 8 -7.27 -17.49 -2.81
N GLY A 9 -6.02 -17.93 -2.75
CA GLY A 9 -4.96 -17.13 -2.15
C GLY A 9 -4.09 -17.88 -1.18
N LEU A 10 -3.05 -17.19 -0.73
CA LEU A 10 -2.14 -17.71 0.27
C LEU A 10 -2.89 -17.71 1.62
N PRO A 11 -3.07 -18.87 2.29
CA PRO A 11 -4.03 -19.03 3.39
C PRO A 11 -3.94 -18.00 4.52
N LEU A 12 -2.74 -17.49 4.81
CA LEU A 12 -2.55 -16.45 5.83
C LEU A 12 -2.83 -15.05 5.29
N ILE A 13 -2.44 -14.78 4.04
CA ILE A 13 -2.47 -13.45 3.46
C ILE A 13 -3.89 -13.10 2.98
N SER A 14 -4.62 -14.05 2.36
CA SER A 14 -5.98 -13.81 1.90
C SER A 14 -7.05 -13.98 2.98
N SER A 15 -6.74 -14.60 4.12
CA SER A 15 -7.70 -14.80 5.22
C SER A 15 -8.24 -13.50 5.81
N ILE A 16 -7.55 -12.37 5.62
CA ILE A 16 -7.99 -11.07 6.16
C ILE A 16 -9.42 -10.72 5.72
N PHE A 17 -9.82 -11.14 4.50
CA PHE A 17 -11.14 -10.86 3.93
C PHE A 17 -12.26 -11.72 4.52
N ASP A 18 -11.92 -12.78 5.25
CA ASP A 18 -12.89 -13.70 5.86
C ASP A 18 -13.43 -13.20 7.20
N HIS A 19 -12.80 -12.17 7.78
CA HIS A 19 -13.16 -11.60 9.07
C HIS A 19 -14.09 -10.38 8.95
N GLY A 20 -14.61 -10.12 7.74
CA GLY A 20 -15.47 -8.98 7.46
C GLY A 20 -14.70 -7.68 7.17
N PRO A 21 -15.40 -6.64 6.69
CA PRO A 21 -14.77 -5.46 6.12
C PRO A 21 -14.03 -4.62 7.17
N SER A 22 -14.56 -4.51 8.38
CA SER A 22 -13.91 -3.74 9.45
C SER A 22 -12.59 -4.38 9.92
N ALA A 23 -12.54 -5.71 10.02
CA ALA A 23 -11.33 -6.42 10.42
C ALA A 23 -10.27 -6.38 9.31
N ALA A 24 -10.67 -6.63 8.05
CA ALA A 24 -9.78 -6.51 6.90
C ALA A 24 -9.19 -5.09 6.78
N TYR A 25 -10.01 -4.06 6.96
CA TYR A 25 -9.57 -2.67 7.00
C TYR A 25 -8.59 -2.42 8.15
N GLY A 26 -8.94 -2.82 9.38
CA GLY A 26 -8.10 -2.62 10.55
C GLY A 26 -6.73 -3.30 10.41
N ILE A 27 -6.69 -4.52 9.88
CA ILE A 27 -5.43 -5.24 9.62
C ILE A 27 -4.60 -4.50 8.58
N ALA A 28 -5.19 -4.12 7.43
CA ALA A 28 -4.48 -3.42 6.38
C ALA A 28 -3.99 -2.03 6.85
N PHE A 29 -4.80 -1.32 7.64
CA PHE A 29 -4.45 -0.02 8.21
C PHE A 29 -3.32 -0.14 9.24
N ILE A 30 -3.39 -1.09 10.16
CA ILE A 30 -2.34 -1.31 11.16
C ILE A 30 -1.04 -1.72 10.46
N ALA A 31 -1.11 -2.65 9.50
CA ALA A 31 0.05 -3.16 8.82
C ALA A 31 0.72 -2.10 7.93
N GLY A 32 -0.07 -1.34 7.15
CA GLY A 32 0.43 -0.29 6.28
C GLY A 32 0.82 0.96 7.03
N PHE A 33 -0.12 1.57 7.76
CA PHE A 33 0.05 2.89 8.37
C PHE A 33 0.57 2.81 9.81
N GLY A 34 -0.05 1.98 10.63
CA GLY A 34 0.20 1.93 12.08
C GLY A 34 1.63 1.51 12.42
N ILE A 35 2.12 0.41 11.84
CA ILE A 35 3.46 -0.12 12.10
C ILE A 35 4.53 0.82 11.52
N VAL A 36 4.33 1.40 10.34
CA VAL A 36 5.25 2.40 9.77
C VAL A 36 5.41 3.59 10.73
N CYS A 37 4.30 4.15 11.21
CA CYS A 37 4.33 5.26 12.16
C CYS A 37 5.04 4.88 13.47
N MET A 38 4.75 3.68 14.00
CA MET A 38 5.41 3.18 15.20
C MET A 38 6.93 3.08 14.99
N LEU A 39 7.39 2.53 13.87
CA LEU A 39 8.81 2.39 13.55
C LEU A 39 9.48 3.76 13.39
N MET A 40 8.83 4.72 12.74
CA MET A 40 9.34 6.09 12.63
C MET A 40 9.51 6.78 13.99
N VAL A 41 8.57 6.55 14.93
CA VAL A 41 8.68 7.05 16.31
C VAL A 41 9.87 6.40 17.02
N LEU A 42 10.05 5.09 16.90
CA LEU A 42 11.16 4.34 17.50
C LEU A 42 12.52 4.75 16.91
N GLU A 43 12.56 5.11 15.63
CA GLU A 43 13.73 5.66 14.96
C GLU A 43 14.08 7.09 15.41
N GLY A 44 13.30 7.69 16.31
CA GLY A 44 13.59 8.99 16.89
C GLY A 44 13.19 10.18 16.00
N LEU A 45 12.40 9.95 14.94
CA LEU A 45 11.86 11.04 14.10
C LEU A 45 10.91 11.94 14.90
N SER A 46 10.18 11.37 15.87
CA SER A 46 9.29 12.12 16.78
C SER A 46 10.03 12.97 17.83
N PHE A 47 11.24 12.59 18.22
CA PHE A 47 11.96 13.20 19.35
C PHE A 47 12.59 14.57 19.04
N ARG A 48 12.55 15.05 17.79
CA ARG A 48 13.11 16.35 17.39
C ARG A 48 12.06 17.35 16.89
N GLY A 49 10.78 17.14 17.22
CA GLY A 49 9.69 18.06 16.86
C GLY A 49 9.27 18.01 15.39
N VAL A 50 9.87 17.13 14.59
CA VAL A 50 9.44 16.83 13.22
C VAL A 50 8.50 15.63 13.29
N MET A 51 7.22 15.87 13.56
CA MET A 51 6.21 14.85 13.30
C MET A 51 6.35 14.40 11.84
N PRO A 52 6.25 13.09 11.52
CA PRO A 52 6.26 12.59 10.13
C PRO A 52 5.08 13.12 9.28
N TRP A 53 4.26 13.99 9.86
CA TRP A 53 3.03 14.53 9.31
C TRP A 53 3.24 15.97 8.84
N ASN A 54 3.89 16.14 7.69
CA ASN A 54 3.79 17.41 6.96
C ASN A 54 2.44 17.46 6.20
N ARG A 55 2.03 18.64 5.75
CA ARG A 55 0.73 18.84 5.08
C ARG A 55 0.52 17.94 3.86
N PRO A 56 1.54 17.67 2.99
CA PRO A 56 1.47 16.63 1.96
C PRO A 56 1.17 15.22 2.49
N PHE A 57 1.87 14.77 3.53
CA PHE A 57 1.68 13.43 4.12
C PHE A 57 0.31 13.25 4.78
N TYR A 58 -0.29 14.33 5.31
CA TYR A 58 -1.67 14.29 5.78
C TYR A 58 -2.66 13.97 4.66
N TRP A 59 -2.44 14.53 3.46
CA TRP A 59 -3.29 14.23 2.31
C TRP A 59 -3.10 12.82 1.78
N ALA A 60 -1.86 12.33 1.73
CA ALA A 60 -1.58 10.94 1.36
C ALA A 60 -2.25 9.95 2.33
N ALA A 61 -2.12 10.17 3.64
CA ALA A 61 -2.78 9.35 4.67
C ALA A 61 -4.31 9.46 4.58
N LEU A 62 -4.86 10.68 4.50
CA LEU A 62 -6.32 10.89 4.41
C LEU A 62 -6.90 10.16 3.21
N TRP A 63 -6.34 10.37 2.02
CA TRP A 63 -6.88 9.79 0.81
C TRP A 63 -6.58 8.29 0.71
N GLY A 64 -5.34 7.88 0.97
CA GLY A 64 -4.93 6.47 0.91
C GLY A 64 -5.60 5.63 1.99
N ASP A 65 -5.27 5.88 3.25
CA ASP A 65 -5.60 4.99 4.38
C ASP A 65 -6.98 5.22 4.98
N PHE A 66 -7.52 6.44 4.91
CA PHE A 66 -8.83 6.76 5.51
C PHE A 66 -9.99 6.80 4.51
N VAL A 67 -9.72 7.00 3.21
CA VAL A 67 -10.77 7.04 2.18
C VAL A 67 -10.67 5.81 1.27
N PHE A 68 -9.56 5.60 0.57
CA PHE A 68 -9.49 4.56 -0.46
C PHE A 68 -9.37 3.15 0.12
N LEU A 69 -8.60 2.96 1.19
CA LEU A 69 -8.46 1.66 1.83
C LEU A 69 -9.80 1.09 2.33
N PRO A 70 -10.63 1.81 3.12
CA PRO A 70 -11.93 1.28 3.54
C PRO A 70 -12.91 1.13 2.38
N LEU A 71 -12.87 2.00 1.36
CA LEU A 71 -13.69 1.85 0.14
C LEU A 71 -13.32 0.57 -0.63
N TRP A 72 -12.03 0.31 -0.80
CA TRP A 72 -11.54 -0.90 -1.45
C TRP A 72 -11.95 -2.14 -0.67
N VAL A 73 -11.71 -2.18 0.64
CA VAL A 73 -12.10 -3.33 1.48
C VAL A 73 -13.61 -3.58 1.41
N GLY A 74 -14.42 -2.52 1.56
CA GLY A 74 -15.87 -2.62 1.45
C GLY A 74 -16.32 -3.17 0.09
N MET A 75 -15.71 -2.70 -1.00
CA MET A 75 -15.99 -3.20 -2.34
C MET A 75 -15.64 -4.68 -2.51
N VAL A 76 -14.43 -5.08 -2.09
CA VAL A 76 -13.97 -6.48 -2.16
C VAL A 76 -14.92 -7.38 -1.40
N THR A 77 -15.25 -7.04 -0.16
CA THR A 77 -16.15 -7.85 0.66
C THR A 77 -17.54 -7.93 0.03
N VAL A 78 -18.18 -6.80 -0.31
CA VAL A 78 -19.56 -6.78 -0.80
C VAL A 78 -19.71 -7.46 -2.17
N VAL A 79 -18.77 -7.23 -3.11
CA VAL A 79 -18.83 -7.84 -4.44
C VAL A 79 -18.57 -9.34 -4.33
N LEU A 80 -17.47 -9.74 -3.67
CA LEU A 80 -17.05 -11.13 -3.69
C LEU A 80 -17.91 -12.02 -2.80
N GLU A 81 -18.49 -11.51 -1.71
CA GLU A 81 -19.49 -12.25 -0.92
C GLU A 81 -20.69 -12.69 -1.76
N ARG A 82 -21.06 -11.90 -2.78
CA ARG A 82 -22.21 -12.17 -3.66
C ARG A 82 -21.83 -12.82 -4.98
N ALA A 83 -20.57 -12.73 -5.38
CA ALA A 83 -20.06 -13.33 -6.61
C ALA A 83 -20.08 -14.86 -6.57
N ALA A 84 -20.22 -15.47 -7.74
CA ALA A 84 -19.86 -16.87 -7.92
C ALA A 84 -18.33 -17.06 -7.70
N PRO A 85 -17.88 -18.27 -7.31
CA PRO A 85 -16.45 -18.56 -7.21
C PRO A 85 -15.73 -18.25 -8.52
N MET A 86 -14.51 -17.71 -8.42
CA MET A 86 -13.68 -17.48 -9.60
C MET A 86 -13.25 -18.81 -10.24
N ASN A 87 -12.86 -18.75 -11.51
CA ASN A 87 -12.36 -19.93 -12.20
C ASN A 87 -11.03 -20.43 -11.59
N GLY A 88 -10.65 -21.66 -11.94
CA GLY A 88 -9.45 -22.32 -11.41
C GLY A 88 -8.12 -21.57 -11.65
N PHE A 89 -8.08 -20.65 -12.62
CA PHE A 89 -6.90 -19.84 -12.89
C PHE A 89 -6.66 -18.80 -11.77
N TYR A 90 -7.68 -18.01 -11.43
CA TYR A 90 -7.56 -16.97 -10.40
C TYR A 90 -7.46 -17.53 -8.98
N THR A 91 -7.93 -18.75 -8.74
CA THR A 91 -7.79 -19.43 -7.45
C THR A 91 -6.49 -20.23 -7.33
N SER A 92 -5.69 -20.35 -8.40
CA SER A 92 -4.47 -21.17 -8.43
C SER A 92 -3.36 -20.61 -7.55
N PRO A 93 -2.63 -21.44 -6.77
CA PRO A 93 -1.47 -20.99 -6.00
C PRO A 93 -0.42 -20.27 -6.85
N TRP A 94 -0.23 -20.69 -8.11
CA TRP A 94 0.74 -20.07 -9.03
C TRP A 94 0.38 -18.64 -9.42
N TRP A 95 -0.93 -18.36 -9.58
CA TRP A 95 -1.41 -17.00 -9.82
C TRP A 95 -1.14 -16.10 -8.62
N HIS A 96 -1.44 -16.58 -7.42
CA HIS A 96 -1.21 -15.80 -6.20
C HIS A 96 0.28 -15.59 -5.91
N ALA A 97 1.10 -16.61 -6.16
CA ALA A 97 2.56 -16.49 -6.07
C ALA A 97 3.12 -15.48 -7.08
N SER A 98 2.64 -15.48 -8.33
CA SER A 98 3.11 -14.53 -9.34
C SER A 98 2.72 -13.09 -9.03
N LEU A 99 1.50 -12.86 -8.51
CA LEU A 99 1.08 -11.54 -8.03
C LEU A 99 1.93 -11.05 -6.85
N LEU A 100 2.24 -11.94 -5.90
CA LEU A 100 3.09 -11.59 -4.75
C LEU A 100 4.51 -11.24 -5.18
N ILE A 101 5.12 -12.08 -6.04
CA ILE A 101 6.46 -11.82 -6.60
C ILE A 101 6.45 -10.51 -7.39
N GLY A 102 5.42 -10.29 -8.23
CA GLY A 102 5.26 -9.05 -8.98
C GLY A 102 5.17 -7.82 -8.08
N GLY A 103 4.40 -7.91 -6.98
CA GLY A 103 4.31 -6.84 -5.99
C GLY A 103 5.65 -6.48 -5.35
N PHE A 104 6.45 -7.49 -4.95
CA PHE A 104 7.80 -7.25 -4.43
C PHE A 104 8.75 -6.68 -5.49
N ILE A 105 8.69 -7.15 -6.73
CA ILE A 105 9.51 -6.60 -7.83
C ILE A 105 9.18 -5.12 -8.02
N VAL A 106 7.90 -4.75 -8.07
CA VAL A 106 7.46 -3.35 -8.20
C VAL A 106 7.95 -2.54 -7.01
N SER A 107 7.75 -3.03 -5.78
CA SER A 107 8.17 -2.36 -4.56
C SER A 107 9.68 -2.06 -4.55
N VAL A 108 10.51 -3.08 -4.79
CA VAL A 108 11.98 -2.93 -4.82
C VAL A 108 12.40 -2.02 -5.98
N SER A 109 11.74 -2.10 -7.13
CA SER A 109 12.06 -1.25 -8.29
C SER A 109 11.82 0.23 -8.01
N ILE A 110 10.77 0.56 -7.25
CA ILE A 110 10.47 1.93 -6.82
C ILE A 110 11.60 2.44 -5.92
N GLU A 111 11.99 1.70 -4.89
CA GLU A 111 13.05 2.13 -3.96
C GLU A 111 14.42 2.23 -4.68
N VAL A 112 14.75 1.28 -5.55
CA VAL A 112 15.97 1.36 -6.39
C VAL A 112 15.93 2.60 -7.29
N GLY A 113 14.76 2.94 -7.83
CA GLY A 113 14.53 4.17 -8.59
C GLY A 113 14.77 5.42 -7.75
N ALA A 114 14.26 5.43 -6.52
CA ALA A 114 14.43 6.54 -5.58
C ALA A 114 15.90 6.75 -5.19
N VAL A 115 16.64 5.67 -4.93
CA VAL A 115 18.10 5.73 -4.68
C VAL A 115 18.85 6.27 -5.89
N LYS A 116 18.56 5.77 -7.10
CA LYS A 116 19.19 6.25 -8.35
C LYS A 116 18.89 7.72 -8.63
N ALA A 117 17.71 8.19 -8.24
CA ALA A 117 17.31 9.60 -8.35
C ALA A 117 17.92 10.50 -7.25
N GLY A 118 18.70 9.94 -6.31
CA GLY A 118 19.32 10.69 -5.21
C GLY A 118 18.33 11.12 -4.12
N GLN A 119 17.13 10.54 -4.10
CA GLN A 119 16.11 10.81 -3.09
C GLN A 119 16.52 10.25 -1.73
N TYR A 120 17.07 9.02 -1.71
CA TYR A 120 17.57 8.32 -0.53
C TYR A 120 18.99 7.78 -0.73
N THR A 121 19.72 7.59 0.38
CA THR A 121 20.94 6.78 0.41
C THR A 121 20.61 5.31 0.69
N MET A 122 21.49 4.39 0.30
CA MET A 122 21.32 2.96 0.62
C MET A 122 21.12 2.71 2.13
N SER A 123 21.84 3.45 3.00
CA SER A 123 21.66 3.32 4.45
C SER A 123 20.27 3.74 4.94
N GLN A 124 19.60 4.67 4.25
CA GLN A 124 18.23 5.08 4.57
C GLN A 124 17.22 4.02 4.15
N GLU A 125 17.42 3.35 3.02
CA GLU A 125 16.59 2.23 2.57
C GLU A 125 16.60 1.06 3.56
N PHE A 126 17.71 0.87 4.29
CA PHE A 126 17.82 -0.15 5.32
C PHE A 126 17.31 0.29 6.69
N SER A 127 16.67 1.46 6.82
CA SER A 127 15.98 1.82 8.07
C SER A 127 14.77 0.91 8.31
N PRO A 128 14.48 0.51 9.56
CA PRO A 128 13.37 -0.38 9.88
C PRO A 128 12.01 0.00 9.26
N SER A 129 11.63 1.27 9.34
CA SER A 129 10.37 1.79 8.79
C SER A 129 10.33 1.71 7.26
N LYS A 130 11.44 2.03 6.57
CA LYS A 130 11.56 1.84 5.11
C LYS A 130 11.48 0.38 4.72
N LEU A 131 12.25 -0.49 5.37
CA LEU A 131 12.21 -1.92 5.11
C LEU A 131 10.81 -2.50 5.31
N TRP A 132 10.13 -2.11 6.39
CA TRP A 132 8.75 -2.50 6.63
C TRP A 132 7.81 -1.96 5.57
N HIS A 133 7.93 -0.68 5.20
CA HIS A 133 7.11 -0.05 4.16
C HIS A 133 7.25 -0.76 2.81
N THR A 134 8.48 -1.04 2.37
CA THR A 134 8.77 -1.82 1.15
C THR A 134 8.19 -3.22 1.25
N PHE A 135 8.36 -3.89 2.39
CA PHE A 135 7.81 -5.22 2.60
C PHE A 135 6.28 -5.23 2.53
N ILE A 136 5.62 -4.36 3.29
CA ILE A 136 4.16 -4.33 3.37
C ILE A 136 3.53 -3.83 2.07
N PHE A 137 4.21 -2.96 1.31
CA PHE A 137 3.77 -2.56 -0.02
C PHE A 137 3.61 -3.78 -0.94
N GLY A 138 4.56 -4.71 -0.94
CA GLY A 138 4.45 -5.95 -1.73
C GLY A 138 3.22 -6.79 -1.36
N ILE A 139 2.92 -6.88 -0.05
CA ILE A 139 1.74 -7.59 0.47
C ILE A 139 0.43 -6.87 0.11
N VAL A 140 0.38 -5.54 0.27
CA VAL A 140 -0.79 -4.72 -0.08
C VAL A 140 -1.03 -4.75 -1.59
N PHE A 141 0.03 -4.69 -2.40
CA PHE A 141 -0.07 -4.85 -3.85
C PHE A 141 -0.68 -6.21 -4.19
N TYR A 142 -0.22 -7.29 -3.54
CA TYR A 142 -0.83 -8.61 -3.70
C TYR A 142 -2.32 -8.58 -3.34
N TRP A 143 -2.71 -8.02 -2.19
CA TRP A 143 -4.11 -7.90 -1.80
C TRP A 143 -4.94 -7.14 -2.85
N LEU A 144 -4.43 -6.01 -3.34
CA LEU A 144 -5.09 -5.21 -4.37
C LEU A 144 -5.23 -6.04 -5.65
N ALA A 145 -4.14 -6.54 -6.23
CA ALA A 145 -4.18 -7.25 -7.51
C ALA A 145 -5.01 -8.55 -7.45
N SER A 146 -4.90 -9.30 -6.36
CA SER A 146 -5.63 -10.56 -6.17
C SER A 146 -7.11 -10.37 -5.94
N SER A 147 -7.56 -9.19 -5.51
CA SER A 147 -8.98 -8.88 -5.25
C SER A 147 -9.62 -8.01 -6.34
N PHE A 148 -8.92 -7.00 -6.87
CA PHE A 148 -9.42 -6.10 -7.91
C PHE A 148 -9.81 -6.84 -9.18
N ILE A 149 -8.97 -7.78 -9.64
CA ILE A 149 -9.24 -8.52 -10.88
C ILE A 149 -10.53 -9.35 -10.73
N PRO A 150 -10.69 -10.19 -9.68
CA PRO A 150 -11.96 -10.85 -9.40
C PRO A 150 -13.16 -9.92 -9.24
N VAL A 151 -13.01 -8.78 -8.55
CA VAL A 151 -14.08 -7.81 -8.37
C VAL A 151 -14.55 -7.25 -9.72
N ILE A 152 -13.63 -6.87 -10.61
CA ILE A 152 -13.96 -6.36 -11.95
C ILE A 152 -14.72 -7.43 -12.75
N LEU A 153 -14.20 -8.66 -12.76
CA LEU A 153 -14.80 -9.78 -13.50
C LEU A 153 -16.20 -10.15 -12.97
N ALA A 154 -16.34 -10.24 -11.64
CA ALA A 154 -17.62 -10.51 -11.00
C ALA A 154 -18.64 -9.41 -11.31
N SER A 155 -18.21 -8.15 -11.31
CA SER A 155 -19.09 -7.01 -11.55
C SER A 155 -19.51 -6.89 -13.01
N TRP A 156 -18.66 -7.28 -13.96
CA TRP A 156 -18.99 -7.29 -15.40
C TRP A 156 -20.12 -8.26 -15.75
N SER A 157 -20.26 -9.34 -14.97
CA SER A 157 -21.32 -10.34 -15.16
C SER A 157 -22.71 -9.86 -14.72
N ASN A 158 -22.79 -8.73 -14.01
CA ASN A 158 -24.04 -8.18 -13.50
C ASN A 158 -24.02 -6.64 -13.60
N LEU A 159 -24.54 -6.11 -14.71
CA LEU A 159 -24.52 -4.69 -15.11
C LEU A 159 -25.01 -3.71 -14.03
N ALA A 160 -25.95 -4.11 -13.16
CA ALA A 160 -26.44 -3.27 -12.06
C ALA A 160 -25.39 -3.11 -10.93
N SER A 161 -24.53 -4.11 -10.71
CA SER A 161 -23.37 -4.03 -9.80
C SER A 161 -22.09 -3.53 -10.47
N ALA A 162 -22.02 -3.57 -11.81
CA ALA A 162 -20.88 -3.10 -12.58
C ALA A 162 -20.55 -1.63 -12.32
N GLY A 163 -21.56 -0.75 -12.29
CA GLY A 163 -21.36 0.70 -12.20
C GLY A 163 -20.65 1.15 -10.92
N TRP A 164 -21.07 0.63 -9.75
CA TRP A 164 -20.49 1.06 -8.47
C TRP A 164 -19.14 0.41 -8.20
N ALA A 165 -18.93 -0.84 -8.60
CA ALA A 165 -17.65 -1.53 -8.42
C ALA A 165 -16.58 -0.99 -9.37
N VAL A 166 -16.91 -0.81 -10.66
CA VAL A 166 -16.01 -0.15 -11.63
C VAL A 166 -15.78 1.31 -11.22
N GLY A 167 -16.82 2.00 -10.76
CA GLY A 167 -16.68 3.36 -10.19
C GLY A 167 -15.73 3.39 -8.98
N GLY A 168 -15.85 2.46 -8.05
CA GLY A 168 -14.96 2.33 -6.88
C GLY A 168 -13.51 2.02 -7.27
N VAL A 169 -13.32 1.13 -8.25
CA VAL A 169 -11.99 0.83 -8.83
C VAL A 169 -11.38 2.08 -9.46
N ILE A 170 -12.15 2.79 -10.29
CA ILE A 170 -11.71 4.02 -10.95
C ILE A 170 -11.38 5.09 -9.91
N VAL A 171 -12.24 5.30 -8.92
CA VAL A 171 -12.00 6.26 -7.84
C VAL A 171 -10.75 5.91 -7.03
N GLY A 172 -10.52 4.62 -6.74
CA GLY A 172 -9.31 4.16 -6.06
C GLY A 172 -8.03 4.39 -6.88
N VAL A 173 -8.06 4.03 -8.17
CA VAL A 173 -6.91 4.25 -9.08
C VAL A 173 -6.66 5.73 -9.32
N LEU A 174 -7.68 6.52 -9.63
CA LEU A 174 -7.56 7.97 -9.81
C LEU A 174 -7.13 8.65 -8.51
N GLY A 175 -7.60 8.14 -7.38
CA GLY A 175 -7.21 8.54 -6.05
C GLY A 175 -5.73 8.33 -5.75
N PHE A 176 -5.25 7.13 -6.02
CA PHE A 176 -3.82 6.79 -5.94
C PHE A 176 -2.98 7.66 -6.88
N LEU A 177 -3.41 7.84 -8.13
CA LEU A 177 -2.73 8.71 -9.09
C LEU A 177 -2.75 10.18 -8.66
N ALA A 178 -3.86 10.66 -8.11
CA ALA A 178 -3.99 12.02 -7.58
C ALA A 178 -3.06 12.23 -6.39
N ALA A 179 -3.01 11.30 -5.43
CA ALA A 179 -2.10 11.34 -4.29
C ALA A 179 -0.63 11.39 -4.74
N ASN A 180 -0.22 10.48 -5.63
CA ASN A 180 1.14 10.49 -6.19
C ASN A 180 1.43 11.77 -7.00
N SER A 181 0.43 12.33 -7.68
CA SER A 181 0.60 13.58 -8.43
C SER A 181 0.74 14.81 -7.52
N LEU A 182 0.11 14.79 -6.34
CA LEU A 182 0.25 15.83 -5.32
C LEU A 182 1.65 15.78 -4.73
N ASP A 183 2.14 14.59 -4.37
CA ASP A 183 3.52 14.40 -3.95
C ASP A 183 4.48 14.92 -5.03
N TRP A 184 4.31 14.50 -6.29
CA TRP A 184 5.14 14.97 -7.39
C TRP A 184 5.13 16.49 -7.61
N ARG A 185 3.99 17.15 -7.40
CA ARG A 185 3.87 18.62 -7.53
C ARG A 185 4.55 19.34 -6.38
N GLU A 186 4.47 18.82 -5.17
CA GLU A 186 5.15 19.40 -4.00
C GLU A 186 6.68 19.24 -4.13
N LEU A 187 7.18 18.12 -4.68
CA LEU A 187 8.60 17.95 -5.04
C LEU A 187 9.14 19.00 -6.01
N LYS A 188 8.30 19.45 -6.95
CA LYS A 188 8.70 20.47 -7.93
C LYS A 188 8.76 21.88 -7.33
N LYS A 189 8.00 22.16 -6.27
CA LYS A 189 7.95 23.48 -5.65
C LYS A 189 9.12 23.72 -4.70
N ASP A 190 9.58 22.67 -4.04
CA ASP A 190 10.78 22.72 -3.21
C ASP A 190 11.68 21.51 -3.53
N PRO A 191 12.78 21.70 -4.27
CA PRO A 191 13.75 20.63 -4.55
C PRO A 191 14.39 20.03 -3.28
N ARG A 192 14.22 20.67 -2.11
CA ARG A 192 14.64 20.18 -0.80
C ARG A 192 13.53 19.41 -0.07
N ALA A 193 12.26 19.54 -0.49
CA ALA A 193 11.19 18.67 -0.03
C ALA A 193 11.43 17.29 -0.62
N LYS A 194 12.00 16.39 0.19
CA LYS A 194 12.25 15.02 -0.22
C LYS A 194 10.98 14.18 -0.11
N THR A 195 10.92 13.20 -1.00
CA THR A 195 9.80 12.30 -1.35
C THR A 195 9.22 11.45 -0.22
N ASP A 196 9.82 11.43 0.97
CA ASP A 196 9.30 10.69 2.12
C ASP A 196 9.45 11.47 3.41
N THR A 197 8.62 11.05 4.36
CA THR A 197 8.73 11.19 5.82
C THR A 197 10.15 10.98 6.38
N HIS A 198 11.04 10.35 5.62
CA HIS A 198 12.47 10.25 5.88
C HIS A 198 13.17 11.55 5.48
N LEU A 199 13.41 12.40 6.48
CA LEU A 199 14.26 13.58 6.38
C LEU A 199 15.52 13.28 5.56
N ALA A 200 15.81 14.16 4.59
CA ALA A 200 17.02 14.14 3.78
C ALA A 200 18.24 13.76 4.60
N GLY A 201 19.02 12.79 4.10
CA GLY A 201 20.15 12.10 4.75
C GLY A 201 21.19 12.96 5.42
N THR A 202 20.82 13.65 6.49
CA THR A 202 21.66 14.43 7.39
C THR A 202 21.22 14.22 8.84
N TYR A 203 20.05 13.63 9.10
CA TYR A 203 19.46 13.64 10.44
C TYR A 203 18.69 12.37 10.84
N ILE A 204 19.06 11.20 10.32
CA ILE A 204 18.80 9.95 11.06
C ILE A 204 19.90 9.85 12.12
N PRO A 205 19.60 9.89 13.44
CA PRO A 205 20.62 9.87 14.49
C PRO A 205 21.49 8.60 14.48
N TRP A 206 21.01 7.56 13.78
CA TRP A 206 21.59 6.22 13.66
C TRP A 206 22.13 5.98 12.25
N ASP A 207 22.87 6.92 11.67
CA ASP A 207 23.81 6.53 10.63
C ASP A 207 24.77 5.52 11.29
N TRP A 208 24.48 4.22 11.17
CA TRP A 208 25.30 3.12 11.71
C TRP A 208 26.71 3.13 11.11
N HIS A 209 26.92 3.95 10.09
CA HIS A 209 28.22 4.33 9.58
C HIS A 209 28.54 5.77 9.98
N PRO A 210 29.56 6.00 10.83
CA PRO A 210 29.98 7.35 11.16
C PRO A 210 30.45 8.04 9.88
N ARG A 211 29.81 9.16 9.52
CA ARG A 211 30.35 10.06 8.50
C ARG A 211 31.59 10.72 9.09
N ARG A 212 32.75 10.37 8.54
CA ARG A 212 33.96 11.18 8.69
C ARG A 212 33.72 12.47 7.92
N TYR A 213 33.52 13.56 8.65
CA TYR A 213 33.74 14.91 8.13
C TYR A 213 35.23 15.18 8.06
#